data_AF-S9TXN5-F1
#
_entry.id   AF-S9TXN5-F1
#
_cell.length_a   1.000
_cell.length_b   1.000
_cell.length_c   1.000
_cell.angle_alpha   90.00
_cell.angle_beta   90.00
_cell.angle_gamma   90.00
#
_symmetry.space_group_name_H-M   'P 1'
#
loop_
_entity.id
_entity.type
_entity.pdbx_description
1 polymer ?
#
loop_
_entity_poly.entity_id
_entity_poly.type
_entity_poly.pdbx_seq_one_letter_code
_entity_poly.pdbx_strand_id
1 'polypeptide(L)' 'MYPYIPPHIAVDHVKEVRVVFLVQLEPTVYFNLLESNTQLVAVPLFDLYDNANKYGPIIASLPTTVSRVLFNYCSGDY' A
#
# COMPACT_ATOMS: atom_id res chain seq x y z
N MET A 1 -8.86 12.50 -1.64
CA MET A 1 -7.53 12.50 -2.28
C MET A 1 -7.68 11.89 -3.66
N TYR A 2 -7.02 12.45 -4.68
CA TYR A 2 -7.13 12.00 -6.06
C TYR A 2 -5.76 11.48 -6.55
N PRO A 3 -5.70 10.48 -7.44
CA PRO A 3 -4.44 9.98 -8.01
C PRO A 3 -3.88 10.87 -9.13
N TYR A 4 -4.36 12.12 -9.21
CA TYR A 4 -3.95 13.15 -10.16
C TYR A 4 -4.27 14.53 -9.56
N ILE A 5 -3.72 15.59 -10.16
CA ILE A 5 -4.06 16.96 -9.80
C ILE A 5 -5.40 17.33 -10.45
N PRO A 6 -6.46 17.64 -9.68
CA PRO A 6 -7.77 17.95 -10.25
C PRO A 6 -7.76 19.15 -11.19
N PRO A 7 -8.71 19.24 -12.15
CA PRO A 7 -8.85 20.40 -13.00
C PRO A 7 -8.95 21.71 -12.21
N HIS A 8 -8.39 22.79 -12.77
CA HIS A 8 -8.40 24.14 -12.18
C HIS A 8 -7.62 24.30 -10.87
N ILE A 9 -6.89 23.27 -10.42
CA ILE A 9 -5.92 23.36 -9.32
C ILE A 9 -4.52 23.41 -9.93
N ALA A 10 -3.80 24.50 -9.69
CA ALA A 10 -2.42 24.65 -10.14
C ALA A 10 -1.47 23.80 -9.28
N VAL A 11 -0.34 23.38 -9.85
CA VAL A 11 0.62 22.46 -9.20
C VAL A 11 1.16 23.06 -7.89
N ASP A 12 1.42 24.37 -7.89
CA ASP A 12 1.87 25.17 -6.76
C ASP A 12 0.80 25.38 -5.67
N HIS A 13 -0.48 25.11 -5.97
CA HIS A 13 -1.57 25.16 -5.00
C HIS A 13 -1.88 23.78 -4.35
N VAL A 14 -1.15 22.73 -4.72
CA VAL A 14 -1.31 21.39 -4.10
C VAL A 14 -0.77 21.42 -2.68
N LYS A 15 -1.63 21.13 -1.70
CA LYS A 15 -1.30 21.19 -0.27
C LYS A 15 -0.62 19.94 0.26
N GLU A 16 -0.80 18.81 -0.41
CA GLU A 16 -0.29 17.52 0.02
C GLU A 16 -0.04 16.62 -1.20
N VAL A 17 1.14 16.01 -1.24
CA VAL A 17 1.49 14.97 -2.21
C VAL A 17 1.87 13.72 -1.43
N ARG A 18 1.16 12.63 -1.66
CA ARG A 18 1.50 11.32 -1.09
C ARG A 18 2.10 10.43 -2.17
N VAL A 19 3.25 9.85 -1.86
CA VAL A 19 3.93 8.90 -2.73
C VAL A 19 3.97 7.54 -2.05
N VAL A 20 3.57 6.50 -2.77
CA VAL A 20 3.56 5.13 -2.29
C VAL A 20 4.75 4.40 -2.92
N PHE A 21 5.55 3.74 -2.09
CA PHE A 21 6.72 2.96 -2.52
C PHE A 21 6.51 1.48 -2.23
N LEU A 22 7.01 0.63 -3.12
CA LEU A 22 7.13 -0.79 -2.87
C LEU A 22 8.45 -1.05 -2.14
N VAL A 23 8.39 -1.57 -0.92
CA VAL A 23 9.57 -1.91 -0.13
C VAL A 23 9.80 -3.40 -0.22
N GLN A 24 10.97 -3.80 -0.74
CA GLN A 24 11.41 -5.19 -0.75
C GLN A 24 11.99 -5.54 0.62
N LEU A 25 11.50 -6.62 1.24
CA LEU A 25 11.97 -7.11 2.52
C LEU A 25 13.09 -8.14 2.32
N GLU A 26 13.99 -8.23 3.31
CA GLU A 26 14.93 -9.33 3.45
C GLU A 26 14.20 -10.65 3.77
N PRO A 27 14.82 -11.83 3.53
CA PRO A 27 14.20 -13.12 3.82
C PRO A 27 13.76 -13.30 5.27
N THR A 28 14.42 -12.63 6.21
CA THR A 28 14.04 -12.59 7.62
C THR A 28 14.25 -11.19 8.15
N VAL A 29 13.22 -10.62 8.77
CA VAL A 29 13.26 -9.27 9.35
C VAL A 29 12.45 -9.25 10.64
N TYR A 30 12.91 -8.47 11.61
CA TYR A 30 12.20 -8.23 12.87
C TYR A 30 11.60 -6.82 12.85
N PHE A 31 10.28 -6.72 13.07
CA PHE A 31 9.59 -5.44 13.19
C PHE A 31 9.46 -5.06 14.66
N ASN A 32 10.01 -3.91 15.03
CA ASN A 32 9.78 -3.33 16.35
C ASN A 32 8.57 -2.38 16.27
N LEU A 33 7.47 -2.74 16.91
CA LEU A 33 6.27 -1.90 16.94
C LEU A 33 6.40 -0.91 18.10
N LEU A 34 6.57 0.38 17.79
CA LEU A 34 6.84 1.42 18.78
C LEU A 34 5.62 1.75 19.66
N GLU A 35 4.41 1.50 19.16
CA GLU A 35 3.15 1.86 19.80
C GLU A 35 2.44 0.61 20.33
N SER A 36 2.03 0.65 21.61
CA SER A 36 1.43 -0.49 22.32
C SER A 36 0.12 -0.98 21.73
N ASN A 37 -0.61 -0.13 21.00
CA ASN A 37 -1.92 -0.45 20.42
C ASN A 37 -1.86 -0.73 18.91
N THR A 38 -0.66 -0.76 18.33
CA THR A 38 -0.49 -0.97 16.89
C THR A 38 -0.32 -2.45 16.59
N GLN A 39 -1.17 -2.97 15.72
CA GLN A 39 -1.11 -4.36 15.28
C GLN A 39 -0.59 -4.42 13.85
N LEU A 40 0.42 -5.26 13.63
CA LEU A 40 0.90 -5.58 12.29
C LEU A 40 0.08 -6.74 11.72
N VAL A 41 -0.71 -6.46 10.69
CA VAL A 41 -1.61 -7.44 10.06
C VAL A 41 -1.23 -7.66 8.60
N ALA A 42 -1.16 -8.91 8.18
CA ALA A 42 -1.01 -9.29 6.79
C ALA A 42 -2.40 -9.38 6.15
N VAL A 43 -2.69 -8.48 5.20
CA VAL A 43 -3.98 -8.45 4.51
C VAL A 43 -3.81 -8.96 3.08
N PRO A 44 -4.58 -9.98 2.65
CA PRO A 44 -4.49 -10.49 1.29
C PRO A 44 -5.08 -9.48 0.29
N LEU A 45 -4.55 -9.49 -0.95
CA LEU A 45 -4.95 -8.52 -1.99
C LEU A 45 -6.46 -8.56 -2.30
N PHE A 46 -7.12 -9.71 -2.19
CA PHE A 46 -8.56 -9.83 -2.46
C PHE A 46 -9.44 -9.15 -1.39
N ASP A 47 -8.98 -9.01 -0.14
CA ASP A 47 -9.74 -8.28 0.91
C ASP A 47 -9.62 -6.76 0.73
N LEU A 48 -8.53 -6.31 0.09
CA LEU A 48 -8.29 -4.91 -0.24
C LEU A 48 -9.07 -4.46 -1.47
N TYR A 49 -9.18 -5.31 -2.50
CA TYR A 49 -9.70 -4.94 -3.81
C TYR A 49 -11.14 -4.39 -3.74
N ASP A 50 -11.33 -3.17 -4.24
CA ASP A 50 -12.61 -2.44 -4.25
C ASP A 50 -13.27 -2.25 -2.87
N ASN A 51 -12.49 -2.41 -1.78
CA ASN A 51 -12.98 -2.30 -0.41
C ASN A 51 -12.62 -0.94 0.22
N ALA A 52 -12.96 0.13 -0.50
CA ALA A 52 -12.66 1.50 -0.07
C ALA A 52 -13.42 1.90 1.21
N ASN A 53 -14.55 1.24 1.52
CA ASN A 53 -15.31 1.47 2.75
C ASN A 53 -14.52 1.09 4.00
N LYS A 54 -13.75 0.00 3.96
CA LYS A 54 -12.93 -0.49 5.09
C LYS A 54 -11.54 0.14 5.11
N TYR A 55 -10.90 0.27 3.95
CA TYR A 55 -9.47 0.61 3.85
C TYR A 55 -9.18 2.01 3.30
N GLY A 56 -10.19 2.72 2.82
CA GLY A 56 -10.00 3.96 2.07
C GLY A 56 -9.47 3.73 0.65
N PRO A 57 -9.50 4.78 -0.19
CA PRO A 57 -9.27 4.64 -1.64
C PRO A 57 -7.83 4.24 -2.01
N ILE A 58 -6.83 4.69 -1.25
CA ILE A 58 -5.42 4.40 -1.57
C ILE A 58 -5.12 2.92 -1.34
N ILE A 59 -5.42 2.41 -0.14
CA ILE A 59 -5.12 1.02 0.24
C ILE A 59 -5.97 0.05 -0.61
N ALA A 60 -7.23 0.37 -0.87
CA ALA A 60 -8.10 -0.46 -1.73
C ALA A 60 -7.62 -0.54 -3.20
N SER A 61 -6.80 0.42 -3.65
CA SER A 61 -6.19 0.43 -4.98
C SER A 61 -4.84 -0.30 -5.08
N LEU A 62 -4.30 -0.81 -3.96
CA LEU A 62 -3.02 -1.52 -3.97
C LEU A 62 -3.03 -2.76 -4.88
N PRO A 63 -4.08 -3.61 -4.92
CA PRO A 63 -4.09 -4.79 -5.80
C PRO A 63 -3.91 -4.45 -7.28
N THR A 64 -4.55 -3.37 -7.76
CA THR A 64 -4.38 -2.93 -9.15
C THR A 64 -2.99 -2.34 -9.37
N THR A 65 -2.48 -1.59 -8.39
CA THR A 65 -1.15 -0.94 -8.47
C THR A 65 0.00 -1.95 -8.54
N VAL A 66 -0.07 -3.03 -7.75
CA VAL A 66 0.97 -4.08 -7.72
C VAL A 66 0.79 -5.15 -8.79
N SER A 67 -0.30 -5.15 -9.55
CA SER A 67 -0.57 -6.15 -10.60
C SER A 67 0.50 -6.22 -11.70
N ARG A 68 1.29 -5.16 -11.86
CA ARG A 68 2.43 -5.09 -12.79
C ARG A 68 3.71 -5.77 -12.28
N VAL A 69 3.75 -6.17 -11.01
CA VAL A 69 4.94 -6.71 -10.35
C VAL A 69 4.89 -8.23 -10.39
N LEU A 70 5.98 -8.86 -10.82
CA LEU A 70 6.12 -10.32 -10.75
C LEU A 70 6.59 -10.72 -9.34
N PHE A 71 5.72 -11.38 -8.59
CA PHE A 71 6.06 -11.94 -7.28
C PHE A 71 6.55 -13.37 -7.43
N ASN A 72 7.82 -13.60 -7.05
CA ASN A 72 8.39 -14.95 -6.96
C ASN A 72 8.12 -15.49 -5.56
N TYR A 73 7.29 -16.53 -5.48
CA TYR A 73 7.04 -17.24 -4.24
C TYR A 73 8.04 -18.39 -4.12
N CYS A 74 8.86 -18.38 -3.08
CA CYS A 74 9.71 -19.54 -2.79
C CYS A 74 8.84 -20.72 -2.38
N SER A 75 9.01 -21.87 -3.05
CA SER A 75 8.51 -23.15 -2.56
C SER A 75 9.22 -23.43 -1.23
N GLY A 76 8.47 -23.66 -0.16
CA GLY A 76 9.02 -23.85 1.18
C GLY A 76 9.74 -25.18 1.29
N ASP A 77 11.07 -25.16 1.20
CA ASP A 77 11.97 -26.21 1.68
C ASP A 77 12.72 -25.67 2.91
N TYR A 78 12.01 -25.50 4.03
CA TYR A 78 12.57 -25.31 5.37
C TYR A 78 11.71 -26.03 6.40
#